data_AF-A0A7R8CSA4-F1
#
_entry.id   AF-A0A7R8CSA4-F1
#
_cell.length_a   1.000
_cell.length_b   1.000
_cell.length_c   1.000
_cell.angle_alpha   90.00
_cell.angle_beta   90.00
_cell.angle_gamma   90.00
#
_symmetry.space_group_name_H-M   'P 1'
#
loop_
_entity.id
_entity.type
_entity.pdbx_description
1 polymer ?
#
loop_
_entity_poly.entity_id
_entity_poly.type
_entity_poly.pdbx_seq_one_letter_code
_entity_poly.pdbx_strand_id
1 'polypeptide(L)'
;MRNIDLSCWSCYLLFFLSTTLPISVYGGPHERRLLNDLLAIYNNLERPVFNESEPLKLSFGLTLQQIIDVQWEDVNMRWNKSEYGGVEDIRIPPAKLWKPDVLMYNSADEAFDGTYPTNVVVSHTGSCTYIPPGIFKSTCKIDITWFPFDDQDCEMKFGSWTYNGFKLDLQTQNDEGVTSTYVLNGEWALLAKLRPQ
;
A
#
# COMPACT_ATOMS: atom_id res chain seq x y z
N MET A 1 77.90 -22.73 -12.92
CA MET A 1 76.83 -21.71 -12.84
C MET A 1 75.75 -22.27 -11.92
N ARG A 2 75.44 -21.53 -10.85
CA ARG A 2 74.62 -22.00 -9.73
C ARG A 2 73.13 -22.00 -10.13
N ASN A 3 72.44 -23.11 -9.91
CA ASN A 3 70.99 -23.20 -9.95
C ASN A 3 70.42 -22.38 -8.79
N ILE A 4 69.43 -21.51 -9.08
CA ILE A 4 68.66 -20.77 -8.08
C ILE A 4 67.32 -21.49 -7.94
N ASP A 5 67.08 -22.05 -6.75
CA ASP A 5 65.85 -22.71 -6.36
C ASP A 5 64.67 -21.72 -6.32
N LEU A 6 63.59 -22.05 -7.05
CA LEU A 6 62.34 -21.31 -7.16
C LEU A 6 61.32 -21.64 -6.06
N SER A 7 61.78 -21.99 -4.85
CA SER A 7 60.95 -22.47 -3.75
C SER A 7 60.67 -21.41 -2.67
N CYS A 8 60.18 -20.21 -3.03
CA CYS A 8 59.84 -19.23 -1.99
C CYS A 8 58.75 -18.20 -2.37
N TRP A 9 57.84 -18.52 -3.30
CA TRP A 9 56.73 -17.60 -3.65
C TRP A 9 55.34 -18.21 -3.44
N SER A 10 55.25 -19.49 -3.06
CA SER A 10 53.97 -20.21 -2.92
C SER A 10 53.30 -20.07 -1.54
N CYS A 11 53.96 -19.44 -0.55
CA CYS A 11 53.41 -19.35 0.82
C CYS A 11 52.60 -18.07 1.10
N TYR A 12 52.77 -16.99 0.34
CA TYR A 12 52.07 -15.72 0.60
C TYR A 12 50.71 -15.60 -0.11
N LEU A 13 50.44 -16.45 -1.10
CA LEU A 13 49.13 -16.50 -1.78
C LEU A 13 48.08 -17.32 -1.01
N LEU A 14 48.48 -18.08 0.01
CA LEU A 14 47.57 -18.94 0.78
C LEU A 14 46.97 -18.26 2.03
N PHE A 15 47.44 -17.06 2.41
CA PHE A 15 46.94 -16.36 3.60
C PHE A 15 45.86 -15.30 3.34
N PHE A 16 45.52 -15.03 2.08
CA PHE A 16 44.41 -14.13 1.71
C PHE A 16 43.16 -14.88 1.22
N LEU A 17 43.07 -16.19 1.49
CA LEU A 17 41.89 -17.03 1.17
C LEU A 17 41.09 -17.45 2.42
N SER A 18 41.11 -16.62 3.45
CA SER A 18 40.24 -16.71 4.63
C SER A 18 39.85 -15.27 4.96
N THR A 19 38.62 -14.79 4.84
CA THR A 19 37.30 -15.39 4.95
C THR A 19 36.32 -14.47 4.20
N THR A 20 35.84 -14.89 3.05
CA THR A 20 34.53 -14.41 2.57
C THR A 20 33.64 -15.63 2.60
N LEU A 21 33.12 -15.95 3.79
CA LEU A 21 31.95 -16.82 3.87
C LEU A 21 30.90 -16.16 2.96
N PRO A 22 30.42 -16.85 1.90
CA PRO A 22 29.23 -16.37 1.24
C PRO A 22 28.18 -16.26 2.33
N ILE A 23 27.69 -15.05 2.59
CA ILE A 23 26.47 -14.87 3.35
C ILE A 23 25.44 -15.63 2.53
N SER A 24 25.16 -16.86 2.95
CA SER A 24 24.09 -17.65 2.41
C SER A 24 22.84 -16.82 2.67
N VAL A 25 22.34 -16.17 1.62
CA VAL A 25 21.04 -15.52 1.62
C VAL A 25 20.03 -16.66 1.68
N TYR A 26 19.74 -17.12 2.89
CA TYR A 26 18.56 -17.94 3.14
C TYR A 26 17.37 -17.06 2.81
N GLY A 27 16.72 -17.29 1.66
CA GLY A 27 15.36 -16.78 1.44
C GLY A 27 14.55 -17.15 2.69
N GLY A 28 13.97 -16.14 3.35
CA GLY A 28 13.59 -16.23 4.75
C GLY A 28 12.68 -17.43 5.04
N PRO A 29 13.16 -18.51 5.70
CA PRO A 29 12.31 -19.65 6.05
C PRO A 29 11.13 -19.22 6.92
N HIS A 30 11.31 -18.13 7.66
CA HIS A 30 10.32 -17.55 8.55
C HIS A 30 9.15 -16.90 7.81
N GLU A 31 9.38 -16.13 6.74
CA GLU A 31 8.30 -15.46 6.00
C GLU A 31 7.41 -16.47 5.27
N ARG A 32 8.02 -17.49 4.64
CA ARG A 32 7.26 -18.58 4.03
C ARG A 32 6.41 -19.34 5.05
N ARG A 33 6.99 -19.65 6.22
CA ARG A 33 6.25 -20.33 7.30
C ARG A 33 5.12 -19.45 7.82
N LEU A 34 5.39 -18.18 8.09
CA LEU A 34 4.40 -17.19 8.53
C LEU A 34 3.22 -17.09 7.56
N LEU A 35 3.50 -16.96 6.27
CA LEU A 35 2.46 -16.88 5.24
C LEU A 35 1.60 -18.14 5.20
N ASN A 36 2.21 -19.31 5.33
CA ASN A 36 1.47 -20.57 5.39
C ASN A 36 0.59 -20.66 6.65
N ASP A 37 1.12 -20.25 7.81
CA ASP A 37 0.41 -20.33 9.08
C ASP A 37 -0.78 -19.35 9.11
N LEU A 38 -0.60 -18.11 8.63
CA LEU A 38 -1.66 -17.10 8.56
C LEU A 38 -2.74 -17.47 7.52
N LEU A 39 -2.34 -17.82 6.30
CA LEU A 39 -3.28 -18.00 5.20
C LEU A 39 -3.98 -19.37 5.19
N ALA A 40 -3.53 -20.36 5.98
CA ALA A 40 -4.16 -21.67 6.03
C ALA A 40 -5.60 -21.64 6.55
N ILE A 41 -5.92 -20.72 7.45
CA ILE A 41 -7.23 -20.61 8.10
C ILE A 41 -7.98 -19.32 7.74
N TYR A 42 -7.34 -18.42 7.00
CA TYR A 42 -7.88 -17.09 6.69
C TYR A 42 -8.99 -17.17 5.64
N ASN A 43 -10.12 -16.52 5.90
CA ASN A 43 -11.22 -16.39 4.94
C ASN A 43 -11.34 -14.94 4.48
N ASN A 44 -10.95 -14.64 3.25
CA ASN A 44 -11.00 -13.28 2.70
C ASN A 44 -12.42 -12.73 2.46
N LEU A 45 -13.47 -13.53 2.66
CA LEU A 45 -14.86 -13.09 2.58
C LEU A 45 -15.37 -12.52 3.91
N GLU A 46 -14.67 -12.77 5.02
CA GLU A 46 -15.07 -12.30 6.34
C GLU A 46 -14.52 -10.91 6.62
N ARG A 47 -15.37 -10.01 7.14
CA ARG A 47 -14.91 -8.69 7.58
C ARG A 47 -14.06 -8.86 8.84
N PRO A 48 -12.82 -8.35 8.89
CA PRO A 48 -11.87 -8.68 9.94
C PRO A 48 -12.09 -7.82 11.18
N VAL A 49 -13.14 -8.12 11.95
CA VAL A 49 -13.47 -7.47 13.21
C VAL A 49 -13.60 -8.49 14.33
N PHE A 50 -13.29 -8.10 15.56
CA PHE A 50 -13.53 -8.96 16.73
C PHE A 50 -15.03 -9.13 17.03
N ASN A 51 -15.82 -8.09 16.78
CA ASN A 51 -17.26 -8.04 17.03
C ASN A 51 -17.99 -7.59 15.77
N GLU A 52 -18.92 -8.40 15.28
CA GLU A 52 -19.67 -8.13 14.05
C GLU A 52 -20.59 -6.92 14.16
N SER A 53 -20.89 -6.47 15.38
CA SER A 53 -21.70 -5.28 15.65
C SER A 53 -20.91 -3.97 15.48
N GLU A 54 -19.58 -4.01 15.60
CA GLU A 54 -18.74 -2.81 15.49
C GLU A 54 -18.39 -2.52 14.03
N PRO A 55 -18.27 -1.24 13.62
CA PRO A 55 -17.77 -0.86 12.31
C PRO A 55 -16.26 -1.09 12.21
N LEU A 56 -15.80 -1.49 11.02
CA LEU A 56 -14.38 -1.46 10.70
C LEU A 56 -14.01 -0.02 10.34
N LYS A 57 -13.06 0.57 11.07
CA LYS A 57 -12.55 1.91 10.77
C LYS A 57 -11.56 1.83 9.62
N LEU A 58 -11.81 2.61 8.57
CA LEU A 58 -11.01 2.66 7.37
C LEU A 58 -10.43 4.06 7.20
N SER A 59 -9.11 4.17 7.23
CA SER A 59 -8.41 5.42 6.99
C SER A 59 -8.20 5.61 5.49
N PHE A 60 -8.69 6.70 4.92
CA PHE A 60 -8.67 6.97 3.49
C PHE A 60 -7.98 8.30 3.17
N GLY A 61 -6.95 8.23 2.34
CA GLY A 61 -6.22 9.36 1.79
C GLY A 61 -6.27 9.37 0.26
N LEU A 62 -6.17 10.56 -0.31
CA LEU A 62 -6.03 10.77 -1.75
C LEU A 62 -4.95 11.80 -1.99
N THR A 63 -4.03 11.49 -2.89
CA THR A 63 -3.01 12.43 -3.37
C THR A 63 -3.27 12.72 -4.85
N LEU A 64 -3.20 14.01 -5.24
CA LEU A 64 -3.50 14.47 -6.61
C LEU A 64 -2.55 13.94 -7.70
N GLN A 65 -1.59 13.09 -7.33
CA GLN A 65 -0.72 12.34 -8.21
C GLN A 65 -1.26 10.92 -8.48
N GLN A 66 -2.58 10.74 -8.57
CA GLN A 66 -3.20 9.45 -8.91
C GLN A 66 -2.96 8.33 -7.86
N ILE A 67 -2.89 8.68 -6.57
CA ILE A 67 -2.61 7.73 -5.49
C ILE A 67 -3.74 7.74 -4.48
N ILE A 68 -4.30 6.56 -4.20
CA ILE A 68 -5.19 6.32 -3.06
C ILE A 68 -4.38 5.66 -1.94
N ASP A 69 -4.61 6.07 -0.70
CA ASP A 69 -4.05 5.44 0.50
C ASP A 69 -5.18 4.91 1.38
N VAL A 70 -5.27 3.59 1.51
CA VAL A 70 -6.31 2.91 2.30
C VAL A 70 -5.65 2.08 3.38
N GLN A 71 -6.01 2.35 4.64
CA GLN A 71 -5.45 1.64 5.79
C GLN A 71 -6.56 1.11 6.71
N TRP A 72 -6.47 -0.17 7.09
CA TRP A 72 -7.37 -0.81 8.05
C TRP A 72 -6.57 -1.74 8.96
N GLU A 73 -7.22 -2.22 10.01
CA GLU A 73 -6.65 -3.22 10.91
C GLU A 73 -7.38 -4.55 10.70
N ASP A 74 -6.64 -5.61 10.40
CA ASP A 74 -7.15 -6.97 10.29
C ASP A 74 -6.74 -7.78 11.53
N VAL A 75 -7.75 -8.19 12.30
CA VAL A 75 -7.56 -8.90 13.57
C VAL A 75 -6.99 -10.31 13.40
N ASN A 76 -7.19 -10.92 12.23
CA ASN A 76 -6.74 -12.26 11.90
C ASN A 76 -5.30 -12.28 11.35
N MET A 77 -4.78 -11.12 10.95
CA MET A 77 -3.45 -10.96 10.35
C MET A 77 -2.40 -10.47 11.35
N ARG A 78 -2.38 -11.04 12.56
CA ARG A 78 -1.43 -10.67 13.64
C ARG A 78 -0.47 -11.79 13.93
N TRP A 79 0.79 -11.45 14.23
CA TRP A 79 1.78 -12.44 14.66
C TRP A 79 2.79 -11.83 15.63
N ASN A 80 3.47 -12.71 16.37
CA ASN A 80 4.57 -12.31 17.22
C ASN A 80 5.89 -12.36 16.44
N LYS A 81 6.56 -11.21 16.30
CA LYS A 81 7.82 -11.09 15.56
C LYS A 81 8.89 -12.08 16.04
N SER A 82 8.97 -12.35 17.35
CA SER A 82 9.98 -13.23 17.92
C SER A 82 9.87 -14.68 17.45
N GLU A 83 8.66 -15.14 17.10
CA GLU A 83 8.41 -16.50 16.63
C GLU A 83 8.87 -16.68 15.18
N TYR A 84 8.84 -15.62 14.37
CA TYR A 84 9.13 -15.63 12.94
C TYR A 84 10.41 -14.85 12.60
N GLY A 85 11.45 -14.97 13.43
CA GLY A 85 12.78 -14.44 13.11
C GLY A 85 12.82 -12.91 12.95
N GLY A 86 11.91 -12.19 13.60
CA GLY A 86 11.86 -10.73 13.56
C GLY A 86 11.10 -10.12 12.38
N VAL A 87 10.37 -10.91 11.59
CA VAL A 87 9.58 -10.38 10.45
C VAL A 87 8.54 -9.37 10.97
N GLU A 88 8.65 -8.12 10.54
CA GLU A 88 7.78 -7.02 10.99
C GLU A 88 6.60 -6.76 10.05
N ASP A 89 6.80 -6.98 8.76
CA ASP A 89 5.81 -6.78 7.71
C ASP A 89 5.98 -7.79 6.57
N ILE A 90 4.89 -8.00 5.82
CA ILE A 90 4.82 -8.90 4.66
C ILE A 90 4.00 -8.26 3.54
N ARG A 91 4.22 -8.67 2.29
CA ARG A 91 3.47 -8.18 1.13
C ARG A 91 2.58 -9.28 0.57
N ILE A 92 1.27 -9.07 0.59
CA ILE A 92 0.29 -10.06 0.15
C ILE A 92 -0.55 -9.49 -1.01
N PRO A 93 -0.77 -10.26 -2.08
CA PRO A 93 -1.68 -9.84 -3.15
C PRO A 93 -3.09 -9.57 -2.61
N PRO A 94 -3.77 -8.51 -3.07
CA PRO A 94 -5.06 -8.08 -2.52
C PRO A 94 -6.15 -9.13 -2.67
N ALA A 95 -6.04 -10.01 -3.68
CA ALA A 95 -6.99 -11.11 -3.88
C ALA A 95 -6.96 -12.19 -2.78
N LYS A 96 -5.89 -12.25 -1.97
CA LYS A 96 -5.73 -13.23 -0.89
C LYS A 96 -6.14 -12.69 0.49
N LEU A 97 -6.50 -11.42 0.58
CA LEU A 97 -6.92 -10.77 1.81
C LEU A 97 -8.33 -10.21 1.65
N TRP A 98 -9.01 -10.03 2.78
CA TRP A 98 -10.16 -9.14 2.79
C TRP A 98 -9.69 -7.73 2.44
N LYS A 99 -10.33 -7.11 1.46
CA LYS A 99 -10.07 -5.75 1.01
C LYS A 99 -11.39 -5.00 0.94
N PRO A 100 -11.48 -3.77 1.46
CA PRO A 100 -12.69 -2.98 1.32
C PRO A 100 -12.97 -2.64 -0.15
N ASP A 101 -14.24 -2.47 -0.45
CA ASP A 101 -14.81 -2.14 -1.76
C ASP A 101 -15.05 -0.62 -1.88
N VAL A 102 -14.04 0.18 -1.53
CA VAL A 102 -14.09 1.64 -1.70
C VAL A 102 -13.92 1.99 -3.18
N LEU A 103 -14.98 2.55 -3.77
CA LEU A 103 -15.07 2.91 -5.17
C LEU A 103 -15.59 4.34 -5.33
N MET A 104 -15.43 4.91 -6.52
CA MET A 104 -15.88 6.28 -6.82
C MET A 104 -17.30 6.26 -7.38
N TYR A 105 -18.24 6.90 -6.67
CA TYR A 105 -19.65 6.94 -7.04
C TYR A 105 -19.93 7.76 -8.29
N ASN A 106 -19.27 8.90 -8.46
CA ASN A 106 -19.45 9.79 -9.60
C ASN A 106 -18.40 9.55 -10.69
N SER A 107 -18.03 8.28 -10.93
CA SER A 107 -17.11 7.91 -11.99
C SER A 107 -17.70 8.16 -13.39
N ALA A 108 -16.87 8.75 -14.25
CA ALA A 108 -17.08 8.93 -15.67
C ALA A 108 -16.18 8.01 -16.51
N ASP A 109 -15.41 7.11 -15.88
CA ASP A 109 -14.56 6.15 -16.57
C ASP A 109 -15.37 4.91 -16.99
N GLU A 110 -14.98 4.30 -18.12
CA GLU A 110 -15.54 3.02 -18.57
C GLU A 110 -15.07 1.88 -17.65
N ALA A 111 -13.84 1.97 -17.14
CA ALA A 111 -13.33 1.10 -16.09
C ALA A 111 -13.76 1.65 -14.72
N PHE A 112 -14.79 1.05 -14.13
CA PHE A 112 -15.34 1.51 -12.84
C PHE A 112 -14.30 1.46 -11.71
N ASP A 113 -13.44 0.45 -11.72
CA ASP A 113 -12.22 0.41 -10.89
C ASP A 113 -11.03 0.94 -11.71
N GLY A 114 -10.65 2.19 -11.45
CA GLY A 114 -9.53 2.86 -12.11
C GLY A 114 -8.16 2.52 -11.49
N THR A 115 -8.10 1.62 -10.51
CA THR A 115 -6.86 1.31 -9.78
C THR A 115 -6.07 0.17 -10.41
N TYR A 116 -4.74 0.22 -10.26
CA TYR A 116 -3.87 -0.89 -10.58
C TYR A 116 -3.62 -1.75 -9.32
N PRO A 117 -3.81 -3.08 -9.38
CA PRO A 117 -3.66 -3.94 -8.20
C PRO A 117 -2.20 -4.03 -7.77
N THR A 118 -1.84 -3.34 -6.69
CA THR A 118 -0.58 -3.50 -5.96
C THR A 118 -0.73 -4.51 -4.83
N ASN A 119 0.39 -4.92 -4.20
CA ASN A 119 0.33 -5.74 -2.99
C ASN A 119 -0.07 -4.89 -1.77
N VAL A 120 -0.77 -5.51 -0.82
CA VAL A 120 -1.04 -4.93 0.50
C VAL A 120 0.17 -5.17 1.38
N VAL A 121 0.63 -4.13 2.08
CA VAL A 121 1.64 -4.25 3.13
C VAL A 121 0.92 -4.53 4.43
N VAL A 122 1.21 -5.67 5.06
CA VAL A 122 0.61 -6.09 6.33
C VAL A 122 1.70 -6.08 7.39
N SER A 123 1.46 -5.39 8.50
CA SER A 123 2.36 -5.33 9.66
C SER A 123 1.98 -6.38 10.70
N HIS A 124 2.93 -6.77 11.55
CA HIS A 124 2.73 -7.75 12.62
C HIS A 124 1.61 -7.42 13.61
N THR A 125 1.23 -6.15 13.71
CA THR A 125 0.12 -5.66 14.54
C THR A 125 -1.26 -5.95 13.94
N GLY A 126 -1.34 -6.39 12.68
CA GLY A 126 -2.57 -6.49 11.90
C GLY A 126 -2.89 -5.26 11.07
N SER A 127 -2.06 -4.21 11.12
CA SER A 127 -2.24 -3.03 10.27
C SER A 127 -1.99 -3.38 8.81
N CYS A 128 -2.95 -3.07 7.94
CA CYS A 128 -2.91 -3.28 6.50
C CYS A 128 -2.90 -1.94 5.79
N THR A 129 -1.92 -1.74 4.90
CA THR A 129 -1.78 -0.54 4.07
C THR A 129 -1.84 -0.93 2.61
N TYR A 130 -2.81 -0.36 1.90
CA TYR A 130 -3.02 -0.58 0.48
C TYR A 130 -2.98 0.74 -0.28
N ILE A 131 -1.96 0.90 -1.11
CA ILE A 131 -1.69 2.13 -1.86
C ILE A 131 -1.63 1.80 -3.36
N PRO A 132 -2.78 1.64 -4.03
CA PRO A 132 -2.79 1.43 -5.47
C PRO A 132 -2.72 2.78 -6.21
N PRO A 133 -1.93 2.88 -7.29
CA PRO A 133 -2.04 3.99 -8.22
C PRO A 133 -3.30 3.81 -9.07
N GLY A 134 -3.94 4.90 -9.48
CA GLY A 134 -5.14 4.84 -10.30
C GLY A 134 -5.52 6.17 -10.94
N ILE A 135 -6.04 6.09 -12.16
CA ILE A 135 -6.58 7.26 -12.87
C ILE A 135 -8.07 7.33 -12.57
N PHE A 136 -8.49 8.42 -11.94
CA PHE A 136 -9.89 8.66 -11.61
C PHE A 136 -10.46 9.74 -12.53
N LYS A 137 -11.54 9.41 -13.23
CA LYS A 137 -12.32 10.36 -14.03
C LYS A 137 -13.64 10.57 -13.33
N SER A 138 -13.89 11.75 -12.78
CA SER A 138 -15.18 12.07 -12.17
C SER A 138 -16.05 12.89 -13.11
N THR A 139 -17.36 12.77 -12.94
CA THR A 139 -18.30 13.74 -13.52
C THR A 139 -18.30 14.99 -12.65
N CYS A 140 -18.07 16.14 -13.27
CA CYS A 140 -18.12 17.46 -12.65
C CYS A 140 -19.09 18.37 -13.41
N LYS A 141 -19.88 19.16 -12.69
CA LYS A 141 -20.79 20.15 -13.28
C LYS A 141 -20.01 21.43 -13.53
N ILE A 142 -19.78 21.75 -14.81
CA ILE A 142 -19.07 22.95 -15.21
C ILE A 142 -20.03 24.15 -15.28
N ASP A 143 -19.64 25.27 -14.67
CA ASP A 143 -20.33 26.56 -14.80
C ASP A 143 -19.54 27.50 -15.72
N ILE A 144 -20.09 27.78 -16.90
CA ILE A 144 -19.43 28.59 -17.94
C ILE A 144 -19.90 30.06 -17.97
N THR A 145 -20.52 30.55 -16.89
CA THR A 145 -21.09 31.91 -16.84
C THR A 145 -20.04 33.00 -17.10
N TRP A 146 -18.80 32.81 -16.63
CA TRP A 146 -17.73 33.81 -16.66
C TRP A 146 -16.53 33.44 -17.54
N PHE A 147 -16.71 32.50 -18.47
CA PHE A 147 -15.64 32.05 -19.36
C PHE A 147 -14.92 33.23 -20.05
N PRO A 148 -13.57 33.26 -20.10
CA PRO A 148 -12.61 32.23 -19.65
C PRO A 148 -12.04 32.46 -18.22
N PHE A 149 -12.67 33.30 -17.41
CA PHE A 149 -12.23 33.66 -16.05
C PHE A 149 -13.19 33.08 -15.00
N ASP A 150 -13.37 31.77 -15.05
CA ASP A 150 -14.29 31.00 -14.25
C ASP A 150 -13.57 30.14 -13.19
N ASP A 151 -14.23 29.95 -12.05
CA ASP A 151 -13.83 29.00 -11.03
C ASP A 151 -14.69 27.73 -11.13
N GLN A 152 -14.08 26.56 -10.94
CA GLN A 152 -14.78 25.26 -11.06
C GLN A 152 -14.69 24.47 -9.76
N ASP A 153 -15.86 24.08 -9.24
CA ASP A 153 -16.01 23.25 -8.04
C ASP A 153 -16.30 21.81 -8.43
N CYS A 154 -15.26 20.97 -8.44
CA CYS A 154 -15.37 19.55 -8.77
C CYS A 154 -15.22 18.65 -7.54
N GLU A 155 -16.20 17.75 -7.36
CA GLU A 155 -16.21 16.77 -6.28
C GLU A 155 -15.80 15.37 -6.76
N MET A 156 -15.13 14.62 -5.88
CA MET A 156 -14.90 13.18 -6.03
C MET A 156 -15.51 12.46 -4.83
N LYS A 157 -16.49 11.58 -5.10
CA LYS A 157 -17.24 10.87 -4.06
C LYS A 157 -16.77 9.44 -3.95
N PHE A 158 -16.05 9.12 -2.88
CA PHE A 158 -15.62 7.76 -2.57
C PHE A 158 -16.46 7.16 -1.45
N GLY A 159 -16.72 5.85 -1.54
CA GLY A 159 -17.31 5.10 -0.44
C GLY A 159 -17.38 3.61 -0.73
N SER A 160 -17.74 2.84 0.28
CA SER A 160 -17.99 1.41 0.13
C SER A 160 -19.25 1.17 -0.72
N TRP A 161 -19.21 0.17 -1.57
CA TRP A 161 -20.34 -0.19 -2.44
C TRP A 161 -21.38 -1.08 -1.73
N THR A 162 -20.92 -2.01 -0.91
CA THR A 162 -21.75 -3.04 -0.26
C THR A 162 -21.93 -2.83 1.24
N TYR A 163 -21.07 -2.06 1.90
CA TYR A 163 -21.18 -1.75 3.33
C TYR A 163 -21.74 -0.35 3.57
N ASN A 164 -22.55 -0.23 4.62
CA ASN A 164 -22.99 1.06 5.15
C ASN A 164 -22.05 1.56 6.27
N GLY A 165 -22.29 2.78 6.75
CA GLY A 165 -21.49 3.42 7.81
C GLY A 165 -21.45 2.66 9.14
N PHE A 166 -22.42 1.79 9.43
CA PHE A 166 -22.43 0.97 10.65
C PHE A 166 -21.51 -0.26 10.55
N LYS A 167 -21.09 -0.63 9.34
CA LYS A 167 -20.17 -1.75 9.10
C LYS A 167 -18.80 -1.27 8.63
N LEU A 168 -18.73 -0.17 7.90
CA LEU A 168 -17.48 0.41 7.43
C LEU A 168 -17.52 1.91 7.65
N ASP A 169 -16.68 2.38 8.55
CA ASP A 169 -16.55 3.80 8.91
C ASP A 169 -15.35 4.39 8.17
N LEU A 170 -15.62 5.18 7.13
CA LEU A 170 -14.59 5.80 6.29
C LEU A 170 -14.12 7.12 6.92
N GLN A 171 -12.89 7.15 7.40
CA GLN A 171 -12.27 8.30 8.04
C GLN A 171 -11.20 8.91 7.12
N THR A 172 -11.28 10.21 6.86
CA THR A 172 -10.30 10.89 6.00
C THR A 172 -8.97 11.09 6.74
N GLN A 173 -7.87 10.76 6.07
CA GLN A 173 -6.51 11.06 6.57
C GLN A 173 -6.26 12.56 6.60
N ASN A 174 -5.36 13.01 7.49
CA ASN A 174 -4.98 14.41 7.60
C ASN A 174 -4.48 14.96 6.25
N ASP A 175 -4.86 16.21 5.97
CA ASP A 175 -4.75 16.84 4.63
C ASP A 175 -3.33 17.10 4.12
N GLU A 176 -2.29 16.84 4.92
CA GLU A 176 -0.90 17.25 4.64
C GLU A 176 -0.31 16.60 3.38
N GLY A 177 -0.84 15.45 2.94
CA GLY A 177 -0.32 14.68 1.80
C GLY A 177 -1.04 14.87 0.46
N VAL A 178 -2.15 15.63 0.40
CA VAL A 178 -3.00 15.67 -0.81
C VAL A 178 -2.35 16.48 -1.94
N THR A 179 -1.76 17.62 -1.60
CA THR A 179 -1.18 18.59 -2.55
C THR A 179 0.35 18.65 -2.50
N SER A 180 0.99 17.94 -1.57
CA SER A 180 2.45 17.99 -1.40
C SER A 180 3.23 17.54 -2.65
N THR A 181 2.65 16.64 -3.45
CA THR A 181 3.22 16.18 -4.72
C THR A 181 2.46 16.69 -5.95
N TYR A 182 1.61 17.71 -5.80
CA TYR A 182 0.84 18.27 -6.91
C TYR A 182 1.77 18.94 -7.94
N VAL A 183 1.60 18.57 -9.20
CA VAL A 183 2.28 19.21 -10.34
C VAL A 183 1.36 20.30 -10.88
N LEU A 184 1.88 21.53 -10.95
CA LEU A 184 1.13 22.68 -11.47
C LEU A 184 0.66 22.42 -12.91
N ASN A 185 -0.61 22.70 -13.16
CA ASN A 185 -1.19 22.67 -14.50
C ASN A 185 -0.98 24.03 -15.19
N GLY A 186 -0.78 24.03 -16.51
CA GLY A 186 -0.53 25.25 -17.28
C GLY A 186 -1.78 26.09 -17.58
N GLU A 187 -2.96 25.51 -17.43
CA GLU A 187 -4.27 26.12 -17.70
C GLU A 187 -5.05 26.35 -16.40
N TRP A 188 -5.02 25.39 -15.47
CA TRP A 188 -5.80 25.41 -14.24
C TRP A 188 -4.97 25.66 -12.99
N ALA A 189 -5.44 26.55 -12.12
CA ALA A 189 -4.87 26.75 -10.79
C ALA A 189 -5.72 26.02 -9.73
N LEU A 190 -5.08 25.21 -8.90
CA LEU A 190 -5.74 24.60 -7.74
C LEU A 190 -5.84 25.64 -6.61
N LEU A 191 -7.04 26.17 -6.38
CA LEU A 191 -7.27 27.22 -5.38
C LEU A 191 -7.40 26.67 -3.96
N ALA A 192 -8.20 25.62 -3.77
CA ALA A 192 -8.47 25.04 -2.45
C ALA A 192 -8.94 23.59 -2.56
N LYS A 193 -8.81 22.86 -1.43
CA LYS A 193 -9.49 21.59 -1.18
C LYS A 193 -10.75 21.87 -0.36
N LEU A 194 -11.91 21.59 -0.92
CA LEU A 194 -13.18 21.68 -0.18
C LEU A 194 -13.32 20.43 0.70
N ARG A 195 -13.55 20.63 2.01
CA ARG A 195 -13.83 19.52 2.94
C ARG A 195 -15.33 19.17 2.87
N PRO A 196 -15.70 17.88 3.02
CA PRO A 196 -17.09 17.51 3.20
C PRO A 196 -17.64 18.18 4.48
N GLN A 197 -18.85 18.77 4.38
CA GLN A 197 -19.63 19.23 5.52
C GLN A 197 -20.30 18.06 6.23
#